data_AF-A0A2T6FYX1-F1
#
_entry.id   AF-A0A2T6FYX1-F1
#
_cell.length_a   1.000
_cell.length_b   1.000
_cell.length_c   1.000
_cell.angle_alpha   90.00
_cell.angle_beta   90.00
_cell.angle_gamma   90.00
#
_symmetry.space_group_name_H-M   'P 1'
#
loop_
_entity.id
_entity.type
_entity.pdbx_description
1 polymer ?
#
loop_
_entity_poly.entity_id
_entity_poly.type
_entity_poly.pdbx_seq_one_letter_code
_entity_poly.pdbx_strand_id
1 'polypeptide(L)'
;MELSYYFYTDFQTREEIDEFLLAQARKVVEDQADFKISRQEESEEGEGDTLDFICKSFCVSTNLSFVQDIAKEFDLDVNFRLWISVYPSGGAKFIQFIGNLLSGTTGDTILLDEHDMKVLERRRESLVVNNYYFDGDFSNLGIPYANGFYQKFVLQIDSGNESNDVIQILKPEIINIANDCVDEGKVTLIEDPDIRSEFGICWNDFKVDVQKRGKGINHVGQVISVSGGHIYTDQHNPGLKVMMNFFKGVLERFEGDCQLRIKEGYLIKDYKEIVLLERTDGVITVNENAKEKSIG
;
A
#
# COMPACT_ATOMS: atom_id res chain seq x y z
N MET A 1 -10.47 5.89 12.58
CA MET A 1 -9.70 5.31 11.47
C MET A 1 -9.02 4.10 12.02
N GLU A 2 -9.23 2.95 11.38
CA GLU A 2 -8.64 1.68 11.81
C GLU A 2 -7.36 1.41 11.02
N LEU A 3 -6.33 0.92 11.71
CA LEU A 3 -5.01 0.67 11.16
C LEU A 3 -4.45 -0.65 11.72
N SER A 4 -3.52 -1.26 10.98
CA SER A 4 -2.72 -2.39 11.47
C SER A 4 -1.24 -2.05 11.37
N TYR A 5 -0.52 -2.13 12.49
CA TYR A 5 0.92 -1.88 12.56
C TYR A 5 1.67 -3.19 12.76
N TYR A 6 2.51 -3.56 11.81
CA TYR A 6 3.34 -4.76 11.85
C TYR A 6 4.79 -4.35 12.02
N PHE A 7 5.50 -5.01 12.92
CA PHE A 7 6.91 -4.72 13.18
C PHE A 7 7.67 -5.96 13.62
N TYR A 8 8.98 -5.91 13.40
CA TYR A 8 9.91 -6.86 13.98
C TYR A 8 10.26 -6.50 15.43
N THR A 9 10.36 -7.52 16.27
CA THR A 9 10.90 -7.38 17.62
C THR A 9 11.72 -8.59 18.05
N ASP A 10 12.80 -8.34 18.81
CA ASP A 10 13.66 -9.37 19.42
C ASP A 10 13.24 -9.76 20.85
N PHE A 11 12.15 -9.17 21.37
CA PHE A 11 11.63 -9.50 22.70
C PHE A 11 11.32 -11.01 22.80
N GLN A 12 11.74 -11.61 23.91
CA GLN A 12 11.67 -13.06 24.13
C GLN A 12 10.37 -13.46 24.81
N THR A 13 9.75 -12.54 25.57
CA THR A 13 8.49 -12.82 26.27
C THR A 13 7.41 -11.82 25.91
N ARG A 14 6.16 -12.23 26.15
CA ARG A 14 4.98 -11.41 25.91
C ARG A 14 4.97 -10.18 26.82
N GLU A 15 5.41 -10.34 28.07
CA GLU A 15 5.48 -9.28 29.07
C GLU A 15 6.46 -8.19 28.66
N GLU A 16 7.60 -8.54 28.06
CA GLU A 16 8.58 -7.57 27.55
C GLU A 16 7.95 -6.69 26.46
N ILE A 17 7.20 -7.30 25.54
CA ILE A 17 6.49 -6.59 24.48
C ILE A 17 5.43 -5.66 25.08
N ASP A 18 4.60 -6.17 25.99
CA ASP A 18 3.55 -5.40 26.66
C ASP A 18 4.12 -4.19 27.41
N GLU A 19 5.18 -4.40 28.21
CA GLU A 19 5.84 -3.33 28.95
C GLU A 19 6.44 -2.28 28.02
N PHE A 20 7.06 -2.71 26.92
CA PHE A 20 7.57 -1.82 25.89
C PHE A 20 6.45 -0.96 25.27
N LEU A 21 5.35 -1.58 24.84
CA LEU A 21 4.21 -0.90 24.22
C LEU A 21 3.59 0.13 25.17
N LEU A 22 3.33 -0.28 26.42
CA LEU A 22 2.76 0.59 27.45
C LEU A 22 3.72 1.75 27.78
N ALA A 23 5.02 1.51 27.80
CA ALA A 23 6.01 2.56 28.01
C ALA A 23 5.99 3.59 26.86
N GLN A 24 5.89 3.16 25.60
CA GLN A 24 5.80 4.09 24.47
C GLN A 24 4.48 4.86 24.47
N ALA A 25 3.36 4.22 24.81
CA ALA A 25 2.06 4.88 24.91
C ALA A 25 2.05 5.95 26.01
N ARG A 26 2.61 5.64 27.19
CA ARG A 26 2.69 6.57 28.33
C ARG A 26 3.52 7.82 28.05
N LYS A 27 4.48 7.78 27.11
CA LYS A 27 5.25 8.97 26.70
C LYS A 27 4.41 10.01 25.95
N VAL A 28 3.27 9.58 25.40
CA VAL A 28 2.41 10.40 24.53
C VAL A 28 1.17 10.92 25.27
N VAL A 29 0.68 10.11 26.22
CA VAL A 29 -0.47 10.43 27.06
C VAL A 29 -0.07 11.44 28.15
N GLU A 30 -0.76 12.58 28.18
CA GLU A 30 -0.47 13.69 29.11
C GLU A 30 -1.03 13.44 30.51
N ASP A 31 -2.16 12.74 30.63
CA ASP A 31 -2.80 12.39 31.90
C ASP A 31 -2.93 10.86 32.03
N GLN A 32 -2.23 10.30 33.02
CA GLN A 32 -2.27 8.86 33.30
C GLN A 32 -3.67 8.37 33.69
N ALA A 33 -4.54 9.24 34.21
CA ALA A 33 -5.91 8.88 34.58
C ALA A 33 -6.79 8.53 33.36
N ASP A 34 -6.42 8.98 32.16
CA ASP A 34 -7.13 8.71 30.91
C ASP A 34 -6.63 7.43 30.21
N PHE A 35 -5.62 6.76 30.76
CA PHE A 35 -5.01 5.57 30.16
C PHE A 35 -5.59 4.30 30.77
N LYS A 36 -6.42 3.59 30.02
CA LYS A 36 -7.02 2.32 30.44
C LYS A 36 -6.22 1.16 29.85
N ILE A 37 -5.99 0.13 30.65
CA ILE A 37 -5.29 -1.09 30.26
C ILE A 37 -6.19 -2.28 30.59
N SER A 38 -6.36 -3.19 29.64
CA SER A 38 -7.02 -4.48 29.83
C SER A 38 -6.09 -5.59 29.33
N ARG A 39 -6.03 -6.69 30.07
CA ARG A 39 -5.34 -7.91 29.67
C ARG A 39 -6.34 -9.04 29.66
N GLN A 40 -6.36 -9.83 28.59
CA GLN A 40 -7.11 -11.08 28.55
C GLN A 40 -6.12 -12.20 28.29
N GLU A 41 -6.15 -13.20 29.17
CA GLU A 41 -5.45 -14.47 28.99
C GLU A 41 -6.30 -15.38 28.11
N GLU A 42 -5.65 -16.27 27.34
CA GLU A 42 -6.27 -17.23 26.42
C GLU A 42 -7.61 -17.78 26.93
N SER A 43 -8.68 -17.57 26.15
CA SER A 43 -9.93 -18.28 26.33
C SER A 43 -9.83 -19.69 25.73
N GLU A 44 -10.70 -20.62 26.14
CA GLU A 44 -10.80 -21.97 25.56
C GLU A 44 -11.08 -21.94 24.03
N GLU A 45 -11.42 -20.77 23.46
CA GLU A 45 -11.68 -20.55 22.04
C GLU A 45 -10.44 -20.16 21.23
N GLY A 46 -9.25 -20.04 21.85
CA GLY A 46 -7.97 -19.96 21.15
C GLY A 46 -7.62 -18.60 20.54
N GLU A 47 -8.18 -17.51 21.05
CA GLU A 47 -7.92 -16.15 20.52
C GLU A 47 -6.56 -15.53 20.92
N GLY A 48 -5.75 -16.25 21.72
CA GLY A 48 -4.43 -15.79 22.16
C GLY A 48 -4.49 -14.69 23.24
N ASP A 49 -3.37 -14.45 23.92
CA ASP A 49 -3.27 -13.39 24.93
C ASP A 49 -3.32 -12.00 24.28
N THR A 50 -4.24 -11.14 24.76
CA THR A 50 -4.41 -9.77 24.27
C THR A 50 -4.09 -8.73 25.35
N LEU A 51 -3.40 -7.68 24.92
CA LEU A 51 -3.23 -6.43 25.64
C LEU A 51 -4.00 -5.35 24.89
N ASP A 52 -4.96 -4.75 25.56
CA ASP A 52 -5.64 -3.55 25.08
C ASP A 52 -5.22 -2.35 25.91
N PHE A 53 -4.87 -1.25 25.25
CA PHE A 53 -4.73 0.04 25.91
C PHE A 53 -5.44 1.16 25.16
N ILE A 54 -6.16 1.97 25.92
CA ILE A 54 -7.09 2.98 25.41
C ILE A 54 -6.75 4.31 26.05
N CYS A 55 -6.62 5.35 25.22
CA CYS A 55 -6.53 6.74 25.65
C CYS A 55 -7.52 7.62 24.87
N LYS A 56 -7.57 8.92 25.15
CA LYS A 56 -8.45 9.86 24.42
C LYS A 56 -8.12 10.02 22.94
N SER A 57 -6.92 9.65 22.50
CA SER A 57 -6.45 9.85 21.12
C SER A 57 -6.53 8.59 20.26
N PHE A 58 -6.27 7.43 20.84
CA PHE A 58 -6.27 6.15 20.13
C PHE A 58 -6.46 4.96 21.09
N CYS A 59 -6.84 3.83 20.51
CA CYS A 59 -6.90 2.51 21.11
C CYS A 59 -5.93 1.59 20.38
N VAL A 60 -5.24 0.72 21.12
CA VAL A 60 -4.39 -0.34 20.55
C VAL A 60 -4.79 -1.67 21.17
N SER A 61 -4.90 -2.69 20.33
CA SER A 61 -5.04 -4.09 20.71
C SER A 61 -3.93 -4.90 20.08
N THR A 62 -3.32 -5.80 20.84
CA THR A 62 -2.36 -6.77 20.30
C THR A 62 -3.09 -8.01 19.82
N ASN A 63 -2.85 -8.46 18.59
CA ASN A 63 -3.32 -9.76 18.13
C ASN A 63 -2.27 -10.34 17.18
N LEU A 64 -1.90 -11.61 17.36
CA LEU A 64 -0.87 -12.29 16.56
C LEU A 64 -1.39 -12.82 15.20
N SER A 65 -2.70 -12.73 14.94
CA SER A 65 -3.30 -13.21 13.70
C SER A 65 -2.77 -12.44 12.49
N PHE A 66 -2.52 -13.17 11.38
CA PHE A 66 -2.17 -12.65 10.04
C PHE A 66 -0.76 -12.08 9.83
N VAL A 67 0.16 -12.18 10.79
CA VAL A 67 1.53 -11.68 10.61
C VAL A 67 2.28 -12.37 9.47
N GLN A 68 2.14 -13.71 9.34
CA GLN A 68 2.84 -14.48 8.31
C GLN A 68 2.36 -14.15 6.88
N ASP A 69 1.06 -13.90 6.71
CA ASP A 69 0.49 -13.55 5.42
C ASP A 69 1.01 -12.18 4.96
N ILE A 70 1.04 -11.21 5.88
CA ILE A 70 1.58 -9.87 5.63
C ILE A 70 3.08 -9.90 5.36
N ALA A 71 3.85 -10.66 6.14
CA ALA A 71 5.29 -10.83 5.93
C ALA A 71 5.58 -11.36 4.51
N LYS A 72 4.75 -12.29 4.02
CA LYS A 72 4.86 -12.85 2.68
C LYS A 72 4.37 -11.91 1.58
N GLU A 73 3.21 -11.28 1.77
CA GLU A 73 2.62 -10.38 0.78
C GLU A 73 3.51 -9.16 0.51
N PHE A 74 4.09 -8.60 1.58
CA PHE A 74 4.91 -7.39 1.50
C PHE A 74 6.41 -7.67 1.49
N ASP A 75 6.84 -8.94 1.56
CA ASP A 75 8.24 -9.35 1.65
C ASP A 75 9.00 -8.60 2.77
N LEU A 76 8.45 -8.65 3.99
CA LEU A 76 8.97 -7.95 5.17
C LEU A 76 9.31 -8.96 6.27
N ASP A 77 10.40 -8.70 6.99
CA ASP A 77 10.72 -9.44 8.22
C ASP A 77 9.96 -8.82 9.39
N VAL A 78 8.73 -9.29 9.66
CA VAL A 78 7.89 -8.84 10.78
C VAL A 78 7.36 -10.04 11.56
N ASN A 79 7.25 -9.91 12.88
CA ASN A 79 6.83 -10.99 13.76
C ASN A 79 5.77 -10.58 14.80
N PHE A 80 5.31 -9.33 14.77
CA PHE A 80 4.29 -8.83 15.68
C PHE A 80 3.32 -7.86 14.99
N ARG A 81 2.07 -7.82 15.46
CA ARG A 81 1.01 -6.94 14.95
C ARG A 81 0.28 -6.22 16.08
N LEU A 82 -0.03 -4.96 15.83
CA LEU A 82 -0.98 -4.15 16.59
C LEU A 82 -2.18 -3.80 15.70
N TRP A 83 -3.37 -3.92 16.24
CA TRP A 83 -4.58 -3.32 15.69
C TRP A 83 -4.83 -1.98 16.39
N ILE A 84 -5.13 -0.93 15.64
CA ILE A 84 -5.15 0.43 16.16
C ILE A 84 -6.37 1.19 15.66
N SER A 85 -7.14 1.77 16.58
CA SER A 85 -8.20 2.73 16.28
C SER A 85 -7.77 4.14 16.65
N VAL A 86 -7.71 5.05 15.67
CA VAL A 86 -7.42 6.47 15.89
C VAL A 86 -8.72 7.27 15.95
N TYR A 87 -8.92 8.00 17.05
CA TYR A 87 -10.10 8.83 17.27
C TYR A 87 -9.98 10.21 16.57
N PRO A 88 -11.11 10.91 16.35
CA PRO A 88 -11.07 12.27 15.80
C PRO A 88 -10.12 13.17 16.59
N SER A 89 -9.30 13.97 15.90
CA SER A 89 -8.22 14.81 16.47
C SER A 89 -7.07 14.07 17.17
N GLY A 90 -7.08 12.74 17.21
CA GLY A 90 -6.01 11.92 17.80
C GLY A 90 -4.77 11.75 16.93
N GLY A 91 -4.78 12.22 15.68
CA GLY A 91 -3.73 11.97 14.67
C GLY A 91 -2.33 12.35 15.13
N ALA A 92 -2.12 13.58 15.63
CA ALA A 92 -0.80 14.04 16.05
C ALA A 92 -0.20 13.17 17.18
N LYS A 93 -1.01 12.81 18.18
CA LYS A 93 -0.60 11.93 19.27
C LYS A 93 -0.35 10.51 18.79
N PHE A 94 -1.20 9.99 17.90
CA PHE A 94 -0.97 8.69 17.28
C PHE A 94 0.34 8.64 16.50
N ILE A 95 0.63 9.65 15.66
CA ILE A 95 1.90 9.74 14.93
C ILE A 95 3.11 9.80 15.89
N GLN A 96 3.00 10.55 16.99
CA GLN A 96 4.03 10.58 18.03
C GLN A 96 4.24 9.19 18.67
N PHE A 97 3.16 8.43 18.89
CA PHE A 97 3.23 7.06 19.39
C PHE A 97 3.95 6.14 18.40
N ILE A 98 3.63 6.21 17.12
CA ILE A 98 4.34 5.47 16.07
C ILE A 98 5.83 5.86 16.02
N GLY A 99 6.16 7.15 16.11
CA GLY A 99 7.53 7.63 16.18
C GLY A 99 8.32 7.04 17.37
N ASN A 100 7.67 6.93 18.53
CA ASN A 100 8.25 6.29 19.71
C ASN A 100 8.48 4.78 19.51
N LEU A 101 7.55 4.08 18.85
CA LEU A 101 7.73 2.67 18.52
C LEU A 101 8.92 2.47 17.56
N LEU A 102 8.96 3.22 16.46
CA LEU A 102 10.04 3.16 15.48
C LEU A 102 11.41 3.49 16.10
N SER A 103 11.47 4.46 17.01
CA SER A 103 12.72 4.79 17.72
C SER A 103 13.16 3.70 18.70
N GLY A 104 12.23 2.86 19.15
CA GLY A 104 12.46 1.81 20.14
C GLY A 104 12.65 0.41 19.56
N THR A 105 12.42 0.22 18.25
CA THR A 105 12.59 -1.07 17.57
C THR A 105 13.54 -0.94 16.39
N THR A 106 14.19 -2.04 16.04
CA THR A 106 15.02 -2.18 14.84
C THR A 106 14.35 -3.15 13.87
N GLY A 107 14.63 -3.02 12.57
CA GLY A 107 14.12 -3.94 11.55
C GLY A 107 12.87 -3.43 10.84
N ASP A 108 12.28 -4.32 10.05
CA ASP A 108 11.22 -3.94 9.13
C ASP A 108 9.92 -3.62 9.87
N THR A 109 9.12 -2.73 9.28
CA THR A 109 7.86 -2.27 9.85
C THR A 109 6.95 -1.78 8.74
N ILE A 110 5.66 -2.02 8.87
CA ILE A 110 4.64 -1.49 7.98
C ILE A 110 3.40 -1.09 8.77
N LEU A 111 2.88 0.11 8.50
CA LEU A 111 1.57 0.55 8.98
C LEU A 111 0.61 0.51 7.79
N LEU A 112 -0.47 -0.25 7.93
CA LEU A 112 -1.53 -0.40 6.94
C LEU A 112 -2.82 0.23 7.46
N ASP A 113 -3.67 0.75 6.56
CA ASP A 113 -5.05 1.10 6.89
C ASP A 113 -6.01 -0.11 6.78
N GLU A 114 -7.30 0.14 6.94
CA GLU A 114 -8.36 -0.87 6.83
C GLU A 114 -8.53 -1.48 5.42
N HIS A 115 -7.82 -0.96 4.42
CA HIS A 115 -7.83 -1.42 3.04
C HIS A 115 -6.45 -1.94 2.60
N ASP A 116 -5.60 -2.29 3.57
CA ASP A 116 -4.23 -2.76 3.37
C ASP A 116 -3.35 -1.76 2.59
N MET A 117 -3.69 -0.47 2.66
CA MET A 117 -2.88 0.59 2.06
C MET A 117 -1.76 1.00 3.00
N LYS A 118 -0.51 1.04 2.50
CA LYS A 118 0.61 1.47 3.33
C LYS A 118 0.51 2.96 3.69
N VAL A 119 0.49 3.20 4.99
CA VAL A 119 0.57 4.52 5.63
C VAL A 119 2.03 4.88 5.88
N LEU A 120 2.83 3.91 6.33
CA LEU A 120 4.30 4.02 6.37
C LEU A 120 4.95 2.65 6.23
N GLU A 121 6.21 2.65 5.81
CA GLU A 121 7.05 1.46 5.77
C GLU A 121 8.47 1.83 6.17
N ARG A 122 9.05 1.04 7.08
CA ARG A 122 10.49 1.03 7.34
C ARG A 122 11.06 -0.26 6.77
N ARG A 123 12.05 -0.13 5.91
CA ARG A 123 12.92 -1.23 5.47
C ARG A 123 14.35 -0.88 5.80
N ARG A 124 15.01 -1.72 6.58
CA ARG A 124 16.37 -1.43 7.08
C ARG A 124 16.40 -0.04 7.75
N GLU A 125 17.24 0.87 7.27
CA GLU A 125 17.38 2.25 7.78
C GLU A 125 16.47 3.28 7.07
N SER A 126 15.73 2.87 6.04
CA SER A 126 14.89 3.78 5.25
C SER A 126 13.46 3.76 5.76
N LEU A 127 12.93 4.93 6.09
CA LEU A 127 11.54 5.13 6.48
C LEU A 127 10.83 6.00 5.44
N VAL A 128 9.73 5.49 4.92
CA VAL A 128 8.89 6.20 3.96
C VAL A 128 7.47 6.32 4.51
N VAL A 129 6.88 7.49 4.39
CA VAL A 129 5.51 7.77 4.84
C VAL A 129 4.64 8.18 3.68
N ASN A 130 3.35 7.92 3.81
CA ASN A 130 2.33 8.33 2.87
C ASN A 130 1.71 9.65 3.31
N ASN A 131 2.03 10.74 2.61
CA ASN A 131 1.57 12.09 2.96
C ASN A 131 0.05 12.32 2.81
N TYR A 132 -0.71 11.33 2.32
CA TYR A 132 -2.17 11.41 2.29
C TYR A 132 -2.83 11.19 3.66
N TYR A 133 -2.15 10.53 4.59
CA TYR A 133 -2.71 10.30 5.92
C TYR A 133 -2.37 11.46 6.86
N PHE A 134 -3.28 11.75 7.79
CA PHE A 134 -3.10 12.75 8.85
C PHE A 134 -2.81 14.17 8.33
N ASP A 135 -3.45 14.56 7.23
CA ASP A 135 -3.24 15.85 6.56
C ASP A 135 -1.77 16.12 6.18
N GLY A 136 -0.99 15.04 5.94
CA GLY A 136 0.42 15.11 5.62
C GLY A 136 1.33 15.50 6.79
N ASP A 137 0.77 15.67 7.99
CA ASP A 137 1.53 16.10 9.17
C ASP A 137 2.18 14.92 9.90
N PHE A 138 3.21 14.35 9.26
CA PHE A 138 4.13 13.41 9.90
C PHE A 138 5.24 14.12 10.71
N SER A 139 5.15 15.44 10.94
CA SER A 139 6.18 16.18 11.69
C SER A 139 6.31 15.70 13.15
N ASN A 140 5.24 15.14 13.71
CA ASN A 140 5.20 14.58 15.06
C ASN A 140 5.91 13.22 15.19
N LEU A 141 6.37 12.62 14.08
CA LEU A 141 7.04 11.31 14.08
C LEU A 141 8.41 11.36 14.79
N GLY A 142 9.04 12.53 14.84
CA GLY A 142 10.28 12.75 15.58
C GLY A 142 11.52 12.06 15.02
N ILE A 143 11.43 11.42 13.85
CA ILE A 143 12.52 10.75 13.15
C ILE A 143 12.53 11.14 11.67
N PRO A 144 13.69 11.12 10.99
CA PRO A 144 13.76 11.41 9.56
C PRO A 144 12.96 10.39 8.74
N TYR A 145 12.23 10.88 7.73
CA TYR A 145 11.50 10.06 6.79
C TYR A 145 11.53 10.69 5.39
N ALA A 146 11.31 9.87 4.37
CA ALA A 146 11.00 10.33 3.03
C ALA A 146 9.48 10.38 2.85
N ASN A 147 8.99 11.40 2.14
CA ASN A 147 7.61 11.41 1.67
C ASN A 147 7.51 10.52 0.42
N GLY A 148 6.63 9.52 0.49
CA GLY A 148 6.18 8.77 -0.69
C GLY A 148 4.89 9.39 -1.23
N PHE A 149 4.76 9.44 -2.56
CA PHE A 149 3.52 9.81 -3.23
C PHE A 149 2.78 8.56 -3.68
N TYR A 150 1.65 8.24 -3.06
CA TYR A 150 0.79 7.19 -3.60
C TYR A 150 0.17 7.65 -4.92
N GLN A 151 0.58 7.00 -6.01
CA GLN A 151 -0.02 7.16 -7.33
C GLN A 151 -0.40 5.79 -7.85
N LYS A 152 -1.70 5.58 -8.07
CA LYS A 152 -2.16 4.41 -8.80
C LYS A 152 -2.19 4.75 -10.27
N PHE A 153 -1.28 4.15 -11.02
CA PHE A 153 -1.28 4.23 -12.47
C PHE A 153 -2.23 3.17 -13.01
N VAL A 154 -3.15 3.56 -13.88
CA VAL A 154 -4.10 2.66 -14.52
C VAL A 154 -3.99 2.84 -16.01
N LEU A 155 -3.56 1.79 -16.70
CA LEU A 155 -3.64 1.68 -18.15
C LEU A 155 -4.88 0.89 -18.50
N GLN A 156 -5.83 1.55 -19.17
CA GLN A 156 -7.00 0.91 -19.76
C GLN A 156 -6.72 0.62 -21.22
N ILE A 157 -6.95 -0.61 -21.67
CA ILE A 157 -6.76 -1.02 -23.06
C ILE A 157 -8.07 -1.58 -23.57
N ASP A 158 -8.63 -0.99 -24.61
CA ASP A 158 -9.72 -1.59 -25.37
C ASP A 158 -9.13 -2.61 -26.34
N SER A 159 -9.23 -3.89 -25.98
CA SER A 159 -8.60 -4.97 -26.74
C SER A 159 -9.22 -5.22 -28.11
N GLY A 160 -10.38 -4.61 -28.43
CA GLY A 160 -11.17 -4.91 -29.63
C GLY A 160 -11.64 -6.38 -29.72
N ASN A 161 -11.28 -7.21 -28.74
CA ASN A 161 -11.49 -8.65 -28.72
C ASN A 161 -12.68 -8.96 -27.81
N GLU A 162 -13.70 -9.60 -28.36
CA GLU A 162 -14.88 -10.01 -27.61
C GLU A 162 -14.71 -11.37 -26.92
N SER A 163 -13.57 -12.06 -27.13
CA SER A 163 -13.31 -13.38 -26.55
C SER A 163 -13.30 -13.34 -25.02
N ASN A 164 -13.80 -14.42 -24.39
CA ASN A 164 -13.80 -14.53 -22.94
C ASN A 164 -12.43 -14.82 -22.32
N ASP A 165 -11.47 -15.28 -23.13
CA ASP A 165 -10.17 -15.76 -22.66
C ASP A 165 -9.03 -14.74 -22.80
N VAL A 166 -9.35 -13.46 -23.05
CA VAL A 166 -8.35 -12.41 -23.31
C VAL A 166 -7.27 -12.38 -22.22
N ILE A 167 -7.62 -12.58 -20.96
CA ILE A 167 -6.69 -12.60 -19.82
C ILE A 167 -5.64 -13.72 -19.93
N GLN A 168 -6.03 -14.91 -20.39
CA GLN A 168 -5.09 -16.04 -20.55
C GLN A 168 -4.10 -15.80 -21.70
N ILE A 169 -4.49 -14.99 -22.69
CA ILE A 169 -3.61 -14.58 -23.79
C ILE A 169 -2.65 -13.47 -23.34
N LEU A 170 -3.13 -12.50 -22.55
CA LEU A 170 -2.34 -11.35 -22.10
C LEU A 170 -1.32 -11.72 -21.01
N LYS A 171 -1.69 -12.66 -20.13
CA LYS A 171 -0.86 -13.07 -18.99
C LYS A 171 0.60 -13.39 -19.34
N PRO A 172 0.92 -14.28 -20.31
CA PRO A 172 2.31 -14.55 -20.67
C PRO A 172 3.04 -13.30 -21.18
N GLU A 173 2.35 -12.44 -21.93
CA GLU A 173 2.96 -11.24 -22.50
C GLU A 173 3.24 -10.16 -21.44
N ILE A 174 2.32 -9.97 -20.49
CA ILE A 174 2.52 -9.08 -19.33
C ILE A 174 3.70 -9.55 -18.46
N ILE A 175 3.83 -10.86 -18.25
CA ILE A 175 4.97 -11.44 -17.54
C ILE A 175 6.28 -11.20 -18.31
N ASN A 176 6.27 -11.38 -19.64
CA ASN A 176 7.44 -11.10 -20.47
C ASN A 176 7.86 -9.62 -20.37
N ILE A 177 6.91 -8.68 -20.48
CA ILE A 177 7.20 -7.25 -20.34
C ILE A 177 7.78 -6.95 -18.95
N ALA A 178 7.23 -7.52 -17.88
CA ALA A 178 7.76 -7.33 -16.54
C ALA A 178 9.20 -7.86 -16.41
N ASN A 179 9.49 -9.03 -16.99
CA ASN A 179 10.85 -9.59 -17.01
C ASN A 179 11.82 -8.75 -17.88
N ASP A 180 11.35 -8.16 -18.99
CA ASP A 180 12.17 -7.33 -19.87
C ASP A 180 12.51 -5.96 -19.27
N CYS A 181 11.73 -5.49 -18.29
CA CYS A 181 11.94 -4.20 -17.67
C CYS A 181 13.08 -4.18 -16.65
N VAL A 182 13.54 -5.34 -16.15
CA VAL A 182 14.53 -5.44 -15.07
C VAL A 182 15.39 -6.72 -15.18
N ASP A 183 16.71 -6.58 -15.10
CA ASP A 183 17.67 -7.71 -14.97
C ASP A 183 17.75 -8.28 -13.53
N GLU A 184 17.12 -7.64 -12.54
CA GLU A 184 17.21 -7.94 -11.10
C GLU A 184 15.82 -8.12 -10.41
N GLY A 185 15.36 -9.37 -10.29
CA GLY A 185 14.21 -9.75 -9.48
C GLY A 185 13.30 -10.76 -10.18
N LYS A 186 12.79 -11.76 -9.46
CA LYS A 186 11.85 -12.74 -10.02
C LYS A 186 10.42 -12.23 -9.86
N VAL A 187 9.69 -12.10 -10.97
CA VAL A 187 8.24 -11.87 -10.95
C VAL A 187 7.55 -13.02 -10.23
N THR A 188 6.74 -12.70 -9.23
CA THR A 188 5.88 -13.68 -8.55
C THR A 188 4.46 -13.52 -9.05
N LEU A 189 3.94 -14.56 -9.68
CA LEU A 189 2.57 -14.60 -10.16
C LEU A 189 1.62 -14.91 -8.99
N ILE A 190 0.56 -14.12 -8.85
CA ILE A 190 -0.53 -14.34 -7.90
C ILE A 190 -1.82 -14.49 -8.69
N GLU A 191 -2.48 -15.63 -8.54
CA GLU A 191 -3.77 -15.90 -9.16
C GLU A 191 -4.77 -16.33 -8.10
N ASP A 192 -5.98 -15.79 -8.21
CA ASP A 192 -7.14 -16.40 -7.58
C ASP A 192 -7.64 -17.52 -8.51
N PRO A 193 -7.57 -18.81 -8.10
CA PRO A 193 -8.01 -19.92 -8.93
C PRO A 193 -9.50 -19.85 -9.29
N ASP A 194 -10.30 -19.10 -8.52
CA ASP A 194 -11.74 -18.95 -8.71
C ASP A 194 -12.10 -17.77 -9.65
N ILE A 195 -11.17 -16.85 -9.91
CA ILE A 195 -11.38 -15.66 -10.77
C ILE A 195 -10.52 -15.73 -12.03
N ARG A 196 -11.06 -16.34 -13.10
CA ARG A 196 -10.37 -16.44 -14.41
C ARG A 196 -10.23 -15.11 -15.17
N SER A 197 -10.92 -14.06 -14.73
CA SER A 197 -10.93 -12.74 -15.37
C SER A 197 -9.87 -11.78 -14.85
N GLU A 198 -9.04 -12.22 -13.90
CA GLU A 198 -8.08 -11.37 -13.19
C GLU A 198 -6.79 -12.14 -12.89
N PHE A 199 -5.67 -11.44 -12.85
CA PHE A 199 -4.43 -11.95 -12.27
C PHE A 199 -3.58 -10.78 -11.74
N GLY A 200 -2.78 -11.07 -10.72
CA GLY A 200 -1.79 -10.15 -10.18
C GLY A 200 -0.38 -10.62 -10.47
N ILE A 201 0.55 -9.69 -10.69
CA ILE A 201 1.97 -9.96 -10.54
C ILE A 201 2.52 -9.08 -9.42
N CYS A 202 3.22 -9.71 -8.48
CA CYS A 202 4.03 -9.00 -7.51
C CYS A 202 5.47 -8.98 -7.99
N TRP A 203 6.03 -7.77 -8.03
CA TRP A 203 7.34 -7.50 -8.57
C TRP A 203 8.02 -6.41 -7.75
N ASN A 204 8.98 -6.80 -6.90
CA ASN A 204 9.56 -5.92 -5.89
C ASN A 204 8.44 -5.25 -5.07
N ASP A 205 8.46 -3.92 -4.91
CA ASP A 205 7.41 -3.15 -4.23
C ASP A 205 6.18 -2.86 -5.11
N PHE A 206 6.14 -3.35 -6.35
CA PHE A 206 5.03 -3.14 -7.27
C PHE A 206 4.06 -4.31 -7.26
N LYS A 207 2.78 -3.99 -7.11
CA LYS A 207 1.68 -4.89 -7.42
C LYS A 207 1.07 -4.44 -8.73
N VAL A 208 1.05 -5.32 -9.74
CA VAL A 208 0.33 -5.05 -10.98
C VAL A 208 -0.88 -5.95 -11.05
N ASP A 209 -2.06 -5.35 -10.96
CA ASP A 209 -3.33 -6.04 -11.12
C ASP A 209 -3.83 -5.89 -12.55
N VAL A 210 -4.19 -7.00 -13.17
CA VAL A 210 -4.80 -7.04 -14.49
C VAL A 210 -6.22 -7.56 -14.36
N GLN A 211 -7.20 -6.74 -14.75
CA GLN A 211 -8.62 -7.06 -14.62
C GLN A 211 -9.37 -6.83 -15.93
N LYS A 212 -10.19 -7.81 -16.32
CA LYS A 212 -11.17 -7.63 -17.39
C LYS A 212 -12.39 -6.86 -16.86
N ARG A 213 -12.72 -5.76 -17.52
CA ARG A 213 -13.93 -4.96 -17.27
C ARG A 213 -14.93 -5.09 -18.43
N GLY A 214 -16.14 -4.57 -18.22
CA GLY A 214 -17.23 -4.58 -19.22
C GLY A 214 -16.94 -3.76 -20.49
N LYS A 215 -17.99 -3.38 -21.22
CA LYS A 215 -17.85 -2.71 -22.53
C LYS A 215 -17.01 -1.42 -22.48
N GLY A 216 -16.21 -1.24 -23.53
CA GLY A 216 -15.27 -0.14 -23.79
C GLY A 216 -15.77 1.29 -23.53
N ILE A 217 -14.81 2.21 -23.40
CA ILE A 217 -15.02 3.68 -23.32
C ILE A 217 -15.81 4.16 -24.57
N ASN A 218 -15.68 3.45 -25.69
CA ASN A 218 -16.34 3.69 -26.97
C ASN A 218 -17.34 2.59 -27.38
N HIS A 219 -17.85 1.79 -26.43
CA HIS A 219 -18.90 0.76 -26.59
C HIS A 219 -18.60 -0.46 -27.49
N VAL A 220 -17.40 -0.61 -28.06
CA VAL A 220 -17.05 -1.73 -28.96
C VAL A 220 -15.76 -2.40 -28.47
N GLY A 221 -15.88 -3.31 -27.51
CA GLY A 221 -14.76 -4.14 -27.04
C GLY A 221 -14.69 -4.34 -25.53
N GLN A 222 -13.75 -5.17 -25.08
CA GLN A 222 -13.46 -5.44 -23.67
C GLN A 222 -12.31 -4.56 -23.18
N VAL A 223 -12.49 -3.96 -22.00
CA VAL A 223 -11.44 -3.16 -21.35
C VAL A 223 -10.59 -4.02 -20.44
N ILE A 224 -9.28 -4.00 -20.63
CA ILE A 224 -8.31 -4.52 -19.67
C ILE A 224 -7.78 -3.34 -18.87
N SER A 225 -7.87 -3.41 -17.55
CA SER A 225 -7.20 -2.48 -16.65
C SER A 225 -5.93 -3.13 -16.13
N VAL A 226 -4.79 -2.54 -16.45
CA VAL A 226 -3.49 -2.85 -15.84
C VAL A 226 -3.20 -1.74 -14.85
N SER A 227 -3.05 -2.07 -13.57
CA SER A 227 -2.77 -1.05 -12.56
C SER A 227 -1.59 -1.38 -11.67
N GLY A 228 -0.66 -0.43 -11.55
CA GLY A 228 0.47 -0.49 -10.61
C GLY A 228 0.09 0.14 -9.27
N GLY A 229 0.30 -0.58 -8.18
CA GLY A 229 0.13 -0.10 -6.80
C GLY A 229 1.47 0.07 -6.07
N HIS A 230 1.46 0.94 -5.05
CA HIS A 230 2.48 1.07 -4.00
C HIS A 230 3.84 1.71 -4.39
N ILE A 231 3.81 2.77 -5.19
CA ILE A 231 5.03 3.57 -5.44
C ILE A 231 5.25 4.54 -4.28
N TYR A 232 6.26 4.26 -3.45
CA TYR A 232 6.69 5.14 -2.36
C TYR A 232 8.00 5.80 -2.75
N THR A 233 7.93 6.90 -3.49
CA THR A 233 9.14 7.50 -4.06
C THR A 233 9.17 9.02 -3.92
N ASP A 234 10.40 9.56 -3.81
CA ASP A 234 10.64 10.89 -4.32
C ASP A 234 10.43 10.90 -5.86
N GLN A 235 10.30 12.07 -6.49
CA GLN A 235 10.09 12.17 -7.94
C GLN A 235 11.23 11.55 -8.80
N HIS A 236 12.26 10.94 -8.21
CA HIS A 236 13.49 10.50 -8.87
C HIS A 236 13.90 9.04 -8.62
N ASN A 237 13.10 8.27 -7.89
CA ASN A 237 13.45 6.87 -7.56
C ASN A 237 13.46 5.97 -8.82
N PRO A 238 14.46 5.05 -8.94
CA PRO A 238 14.49 3.99 -9.96
C PRO A 238 13.18 3.23 -10.13
N GLY A 239 12.43 3.02 -9.06
CA GLY A 239 11.16 2.30 -9.07
C GLY A 239 10.09 2.92 -9.97
N LEU A 240 9.93 4.24 -9.94
CA LEU A 240 8.99 4.94 -10.83
C LEU A 240 9.39 4.75 -12.30
N LYS A 241 10.69 4.80 -12.61
CA LYS A 241 11.20 4.57 -13.98
C LYS A 241 10.89 3.15 -14.45
N VAL A 242 11.05 2.17 -13.57
CA VAL A 242 10.76 0.76 -13.83
C VAL A 242 9.27 0.56 -14.15
N MET A 243 8.37 1.15 -13.36
CA MET A 243 6.93 1.09 -13.64
C MET A 243 6.56 1.85 -14.94
N MET A 244 7.15 3.01 -15.20
CA MET A 244 6.92 3.75 -16.45
C MET A 244 7.39 2.95 -17.68
N ASN A 245 8.53 2.25 -17.58
CA ASN A 245 9.03 1.35 -18.61
C ASN A 245 8.09 0.16 -18.82
N PHE A 246 7.54 -0.40 -17.74
CA PHE A 246 6.53 -1.46 -17.83
C PHE A 246 5.30 -1.00 -18.59
N PHE A 247 4.68 0.13 -18.21
CA PHE A 247 3.52 0.67 -18.93
C PHE A 247 3.84 0.99 -20.39
N LYS A 248 5.04 1.51 -20.68
CA LYS A 248 5.50 1.70 -22.05
C LYS A 248 5.57 0.37 -22.82
N GLY A 249 6.13 -0.68 -22.24
CA GLY A 249 6.17 -2.00 -22.87
C GLY A 249 4.78 -2.56 -23.13
N VAL A 250 3.83 -2.37 -22.22
CA VAL A 250 2.41 -2.73 -22.43
C VAL A 250 1.83 -1.94 -23.62
N LEU A 251 2.04 -0.62 -23.68
CA LEU A 251 1.56 0.21 -24.79
C LEU A 251 2.14 -0.19 -26.16
N GLU A 252 3.41 -0.61 -26.19
CA GLU A 252 4.12 -1.00 -27.40
C GLU A 252 3.71 -2.40 -27.92
N ARG A 253 3.27 -3.30 -27.03
CA ARG A 253 2.98 -4.71 -27.39
C ARG A 253 1.50 -5.04 -27.53
N PHE A 254 0.61 -4.24 -26.96
CA PHE A 254 -0.83 -4.42 -27.12
C PHE A 254 -1.40 -3.41 -28.12
N GLU A 255 -2.21 -3.90 -29.05
CA GLU A 255 -2.99 -3.09 -29.99
C GLU A 255 -4.30 -2.60 -29.32
N GLY A 256 -4.95 -1.60 -29.93
CA GLY A 256 -6.25 -1.07 -29.48
C GLY A 256 -6.18 0.31 -28.84
N ASP A 257 -7.33 0.93 -28.62
CA ASP A 257 -7.37 2.22 -27.93
C ASP A 257 -6.90 2.05 -26.49
N CYS A 258 -6.18 3.02 -25.94
CA CYS A 258 -5.71 2.92 -24.58
C CYS A 258 -5.66 4.26 -23.86
N GLN A 259 -5.73 4.22 -22.53
CA GLN A 259 -5.61 5.40 -21.72
C GLN A 259 -4.82 5.12 -20.45
N LEU A 260 -3.70 5.82 -20.28
CA LEU A 260 -2.92 5.82 -19.05
C LEU A 260 -3.40 6.98 -18.19
N ARG A 261 -3.85 6.66 -16.97
CA ARG A 261 -4.32 7.63 -15.98
C ARG A 261 -3.54 7.49 -14.68
N ILE A 262 -3.30 8.61 -14.00
CA ILE A 262 -2.95 8.62 -12.58
C ILE A 262 -4.23 8.84 -11.77
N LYS A 263 -4.36 8.08 -10.68
CA LYS A 263 -5.27 8.39 -9.59
C LYS A 263 -4.46 8.90 -8.40
N GLU A 264 -4.64 10.18 -8.06
CA GLU A 264 -4.14 10.76 -6.81
C GLU A 264 -5.04 10.33 -5.64
N GLY A 265 -4.46 10.27 -4.43
CA GLY A 265 -5.03 9.64 -3.23
C GLY A 265 -6.43 10.10 -2.82
N TYR A 266 -7.17 9.19 -2.20
CA TYR A 266 -8.60 9.26 -1.94
C TYR A 266 -8.90 9.84 -0.53
N LEU A 267 -9.42 11.06 -0.46
CA LEU A 267 -10.36 11.52 0.60
C LEU A 267 -11.15 12.78 0.12
N ILE A 268 -12.33 12.53 -0.46
CA ILE A 268 -13.55 13.37 -0.49
C ILE A 268 -13.44 14.86 -0.92
N LYS A 269 -13.49 15.11 -2.24
CA LYS A 269 -14.60 15.81 -2.96
C LYS A 269 -14.32 15.97 -4.45
N ASP A 270 -13.04 16.02 -4.83
CA ASP A 270 -12.61 16.17 -6.22
C ASP A 270 -11.68 15.03 -6.59
N TYR A 271 -12.26 13.86 -6.89
CA TYR A 271 -11.52 12.81 -7.59
C TYR A 271 -11.02 13.37 -8.91
N LYS A 272 -9.71 13.61 -9.00
CA LYS A 272 -9.10 14.00 -10.25
C LYS A 272 -8.37 12.81 -10.83
N GLU A 273 -9.09 12.03 -11.64
CA GLU A 273 -8.42 11.15 -12.60
C GLU A 273 -7.73 12.07 -13.61
N ILE A 274 -6.40 11.98 -13.67
CA ILE A 274 -5.62 12.74 -14.65
C ILE A 274 -5.21 11.75 -15.73
N VAL A 275 -5.79 11.91 -16.91
CA VAL A 275 -5.33 11.23 -18.11
C VAL A 275 -3.97 11.81 -18.46
N LEU A 276 -2.94 10.96 -18.42
CA LEU A 276 -1.58 11.33 -18.81
C LEU A 276 -1.37 11.15 -20.31
N LEU A 277 -1.88 10.03 -20.83
CA LEU A 277 -1.70 9.62 -22.21
C LEU A 277 -2.95 8.89 -22.68
N GLU A 278 -3.33 9.14 -23.93
CA GLU A 278 -4.40 8.43 -24.62
C GLU A 278 -3.97 8.05 -26.03
N ARG A 279 -4.30 6.82 -26.46
CA ARG A 279 -4.21 6.36 -27.85
C ARG A 279 -5.64 6.12 -28.32
N THR A 280 -6.06 6.84 -29.35
CA THR A 280 -7.37 6.65 -29.99
C THR A 280 -7.19 6.63 -31.49
N ASP A 281 -7.73 5.63 -32.18
CA ASP A 281 -7.62 5.48 -33.63
C ASP A 281 -6.16 5.55 -34.14
N GLY A 282 -5.22 5.00 -33.36
CA GLY A 282 -3.79 5.01 -33.66
C GLY A 282 -3.06 6.33 -33.40
N VAL A 283 -3.75 7.36 -32.91
CA VAL A 283 -3.15 8.66 -32.55
C VAL A 283 -2.87 8.70 -31.05
N ILE A 284 -1.61 8.97 -30.69
CA ILE A 284 -1.18 9.14 -29.29
C ILE A 284 -1.21 10.62 -28.91
N THR A 285 -1.92 10.96 -27.85
CA THR A 285 -1.99 12.29 -27.25
C THR A 285 -1.42 12.24 -25.83
N VAL A 286 -0.47 13.13 -25.54
CA VAL A 286 0.10 13.32 -24.19
C VAL A 286 -0.52 14.58 -23.57
N ASN A 287 -0.95 14.48 -22.31
CA ASN A 287 -1.51 15.61 -21.59
C ASN A 287 -0.40 16.43 -20.92
N GLU A 288 0.16 17.39 -21.66
CA GLU A 288 1.20 18.32 -21.18
C GLU A 288 0.76 19.20 -19.99
N ASN A 289 -0.54 19.26 -19.71
CA ASN A 289 -1.11 20.02 -18.58
C ASN A 289 -1.31 19.18 -17.32
N ALA A 290 -1.00 17.87 -17.37
CA ALA A 290 -0.96 17.00 -16.20
C ALA A 290 0.24 17.38 -15.33
N LYS A 291 0.13 18.46 -14.54
CA LYS A 291 1.11 18.79 -13.52
C LYS A 291 0.73 18.10 -12.22
N GLU A 292 1.70 17.37 -11.67
CA GLU A 292 1.70 16.97 -10.27
C GLU A 292 1.51 18.23 -9.42
N LYS A 293 0.51 18.24 -8.54
CA LYS A 293 0.43 19.29 -7.52
C LYS A 293 1.62 19.05 -6.59
N SER A 294 2.70 19.79 -6.79
CA SER A 294 3.75 19.91 -5.79
C SER A 294 3.10 20.48 -4.52
N ILE A 295 2.91 19.65 -3.51
CA ILE A 295 2.53 20.10 -2.17
C ILE A 295 3.76 20.87 -1.68
N GLY A 296 3.63 22.20 -1.63
CA GLY A 296 4.67 23.11 -1.14
C GLY A 296 4.76 23.12 0.37
#